data_AF-A0A929K7N3-F1
#
_entry.id   AF-A0A929K7N3-F1
#
_cell.length_a   1.000
_cell.length_b   1.000
_cell.length_c   1.000
_cell.angle_alpha   90.00
_cell.angle_beta   90.00
_cell.angle_gamma   90.00
#
_symmetry.space_group_name_H-M   'P 1'
#
loop_
_entity.id
_entity.type
_entity.pdbx_description
1 polymer ?
#
loop_
_entity_poly.entity_id
_entity_poly.type
_entity_poly.pdbx_seq_one_letter_code
_entity_poly.pdbx_strand_id
1 'polypeptide(L)'
;MKSIDVLNIGQLKHDLKALLSQREPKRIEDKVDKYTQASVLLPLFIKDGHYWLLLMRRANTVEYHKGEVSFPGGVVDERDCNLESTAKRETFEEIGVREEDIEILGQLDDMTTITSRFIVHPFV
;
A
#
# COMPACT_ATOMS: atom_id res chain seq x y z
N MET A 1 -35.64 11.00 -1.85
CA MET A 1 -34.36 10.71 -1.16
C MET A 1 -33.81 9.47 -1.83
N LYS A 2 -32.91 9.61 -2.80
CA LYS A 2 -32.36 8.45 -3.54
C LYS A 2 -31.50 7.66 -2.55
N SER A 3 -31.82 6.39 -2.36
CA SER A 3 -30.97 5.43 -1.68
C SER A 3 -29.56 5.60 -2.22
N ILE A 4 -28.61 5.90 -1.34
CA ILE A 4 -27.19 5.73 -1.66
C ILE A 4 -27.05 4.24 -1.90
N ASP A 5 -26.99 3.87 -3.17
CA ASP A 5 -26.81 2.49 -3.59
C ASP A 5 -25.58 1.99 -2.85
N VAL A 6 -25.79 0.92 -2.08
CA VAL A 6 -24.75 0.02 -1.62
C VAL A 6 -23.99 -0.34 -2.88
N LEU A 7 -22.88 0.36 -3.15
CA LEU A 7 -21.89 -0.06 -4.15
C LEU A 7 -21.64 -1.51 -3.82
N ASN A 8 -22.14 -2.40 -4.70
CA ASN A 8 -22.11 -3.83 -4.45
C ASN A 8 -20.66 -4.18 -4.13
N ILE A 9 -20.44 -4.70 -2.92
CA ILE A 9 -19.10 -4.87 -2.37
C ILE A 9 -18.22 -5.67 -3.35
N GLY A 10 -18.80 -6.68 -4.01
CA GLY A 10 -18.10 -7.44 -5.05
C GLY A 10 -17.77 -6.63 -6.30
N GLN A 11 -18.63 -5.68 -6.68
CA GLN A 11 -18.45 -4.83 -7.85
C GLN A 11 -17.26 -3.88 -7.68
N LEU A 12 -17.11 -3.23 -6.52
CA LEU A 12 -15.99 -2.29 -6.32
C LEU A 12 -14.63 -3.01 -6.41
N LYS A 13 -14.48 -4.16 -5.76
CA LYS A 13 -13.23 -4.94 -5.84
C LYS A 13 -12.94 -5.36 -7.28
N HIS A 14 -13.95 -5.86 -7.98
CA HIS A 14 -13.82 -6.25 -9.38
C HIS A 14 -13.38 -5.06 -10.25
N ASP A 15 -14.04 -3.91 -10.10
CA ASP A 15 -13.76 -2.70 -10.86
C ASP A 15 -12.35 -2.16 -10.57
N LEU A 16 -11.95 -2.11 -9.29
CA LEU A 16 -10.60 -1.69 -8.91
C LEU A 16 -9.54 -2.61 -9.50
N LYS A 17 -9.73 -3.93 -9.41
CA LYS A 17 -8.80 -4.90 -9.99
C LYS A 17 -8.73 -4.76 -11.51
N ALA A 18 -9.87 -4.58 -12.17
CA ALA A 18 -9.92 -4.39 -13.62
C ALA A 18 -9.21 -3.09 -14.04
N LEU A 19 -9.44 -1.99 -13.33
CA LEU A 19 -8.83 -0.70 -13.62
C LEU A 19 -7.31 -0.70 -13.36
N LEU A 20 -6.88 -1.28 -12.24
CA LEU A 20 -5.46 -1.30 -11.87
C LEU A 20 -4.65 -2.27 -12.74
N SER A 21 -5.23 -3.38 -13.18
CA SER A 21 -4.56 -4.34 -14.08
C SER A 21 -4.40 -3.85 -15.52
N GLN A 22 -5.23 -2.91 -15.96
CA GLN A 22 -5.15 -2.32 -17.32
C GLN A 22 -4.23 -1.10 -17.40
N ARG A 23 -3.71 -0.65 -16.26
CA ARG A 23 -2.86 0.53 -16.15
C ARG A 23 -1.38 0.12 -16.16
N GLU A 24 -0.55 0.94 -16.79
CA GLU A 24 0.89 0.95 -16.56
C GLU A 24 1.21 2.02 -15.49
N PRO A 25 1.64 1.63 -14.28
CA PRO A 25 1.97 2.60 -13.25
C PRO A 25 3.22 3.40 -13.63
N LYS A 26 3.19 4.71 -13.39
CA LYS A 26 4.34 5.58 -13.61
C LYS A 26 5.43 5.22 -12.60
N ARG A 27 6.60 4.86 -13.13
CA ARG A 27 7.77 4.51 -12.33
C ARG A 27 8.72 5.68 -12.20
N ILE A 28 9.33 5.80 -11.03
CA ILE A 28 10.39 6.78 -10.80
C ILE A 28 11.72 6.05 -10.91
N GLU A 29 12.48 6.37 -11.96
CA GLU A 29 13.85 5.87 -12.10
C GLU A 29 14.78 6.62 -11.14
N ASP A 30 15.35 5.91 -10.16
CA ASP A 30 16.43 6.44 -9.35
C ASP A 30 17.78 6.38 -10.08
N LYS A 31 17.99 7.29 -11.03
CA LYS A 31 19.18 7.28 -11.90
C LYS A 31 20.52 7.42 -11.18
N VAL A 32 20.52 7.74 -9.89
CA VAL A 32 21.74 8.06 -9.12
C VAL A 32 21.81 7.28 -7.80
N ASP A 33 20.95 6.29 -7.59
CA ASP A 33 20.83 5.49 -6.35
C ASP A 33 20.86 6.35 -5.07
N LYS A 34 20.06 7.42 -5.06
CA LYS A 34 19.99 8.37 -3.93
C LYS A 34 18.77 8.18 -3.06
N TYR A 35 17.83 7.35 -3.46
CA TYR A 35 16.57 7.12 -2.79
C TYR A 35 16.51 5.73 -2.17
N THR A 36 16.06 5.69 -0.91
CA THR A 36 15.69 4.44 -0.27
C THR A 36 14.38 3.94 -0.89
N GLN A 37 14.37 2.71 -1.36
CA GLN A 37 13.17 2.08 -1.90
C GLN A 37 12.29 1.59 -0.74
N ALA A 38 10.99 1.86 -0.81
CA ALA A 38 10.01 1.37 0.13
C ALA A 38 8.73 0.94 -0.57
N SER A 39 8.04 -0.03 0.00
CA SER A 39 6.72 -0.46 -0.46
C SER A 39 5.69 -0.30 0.64
N VAL A 40 4.49 0.11 0.27
CA VAL A 40 3.36 0.26 1.19
C VAL A 40 2.13 -0.44 0.65
N LEU A 41 1.29 -0.96 1.55
CA LEU A 41 -0.02 -1.52 1.24
C LEU A 41 -1.10 -0.53 1.63
N LEU A 42 -2.08 -0.28 0.76
CA LEU A 42 -3.29 0.51 1.02
C LEU A 42 -4.44 -0.46 1.31
N PRO A 43 -4.57 -0.99 2.54
CA PRO A 43 -5.37 -2.17 2.77
C PRO A 43 -6.84 -1.78 2.76
N LEU A 44 -7.60 -2.38 1.84
CA LEU A 44 -9.05 -2.28 1.79
C LEU A 44 -9.67 -3.49 2.49
N PHE A 45 -10.50 -3.23 3.49
CA PHE A 45 -11.24 -4.30 4.19
C PHE A 45 -12.71 -3.96 4.33
N ILE A 46 -13.53 -5.00 4.49
CA ILE A 46 -14.97 -4.85 4.62
C ILE A 46 -15.34 -4.93 6.10
N LYS A 47 -16.07 -3.92 6.58
CA LYS A 47 -16.66 -3.92 7.91
C LYS A 47 -18.04 -3.29 7.85
N ASP A 48 -19.02 -3.95 8.46
CA ASP A 48 -20.42 -3.50 8.51
C ASP A 48 -20.99 -3.17 7.11
N GLY A 49 -20.61 -3.98 6.10
CA GLY A 49 -21.08 -3.82 4.71
C GLY A 49 -20.43 -2.69 3.93
N HIS A 50 -19.36 -2.07 4.43
CA HIS A 50 -18.67 -0.97 3.78
C HIS A 50 -17.17 -1.27 3.62
N TYR A 51 -16.56 -0.72 2.57
CA TYR A 51 -15.10 -0.71 2.43
C TYR A 51 -14.49 0.36 3.32
N TRP A 52 -13.41 0.00 3.98
CA TRP A 52 -12.60 0.86 4.82
C TRP A 52 -11.15 0.79 4.36
N LEU A 53 -10.46 1.93 4.42
CA LEU A 53 -9.00 1.99 4.33
C LEU A 53 -8.41 1.89 5.72
N LEU A 54 -7.45 0.99 5.89
CA LEU A 54 -6.68 0.90 7.12
C LEU A 54 -5.51 1.88 7.07
N LEU A 55 -5.38 2.66 8.14
CA LEU A 55 -4.23 3.52 8.41
C LEU A 55 -3.66 3.13 9.77
N MET A 56 -2.36 3.29 9.93
CA MET A 56 -1.69 3.13 11.22
C MET A 56 -1.04 4.46 11.63
N ARG A 57 -0.73 4.55 12.92
CA ARG A 57 0.16 5.59 13.42
C ARG A 57 1.53 4.96 13.65
N ARG A 58 2.56 5.44 12.97
CA ARG A 58 3.92 4.88 13.11
C ARG A 58 4.37 4.97 14.56
N ALA A 59 4.96 3.88 15.06
CA ALA A 59 5.51 3.85 16.41
C ALA A 59 6.58 4.94 16.58
N ASN A 60 6.74 5.51 17.78
CA ASN A 60 7.76 6.55 18.00
C ASN A 60 9.21 6.03 17.89
N THR A 61 9.38 4.72 17.73
CA THR A 61 10.66 4.00 17.69
C THR A 61 11.26 3.87 16.29
N VAL A 62 10.50 4.11 15.22
CA VAL A 62 11.02 4.02 13.83
C VAL A 62 11.93 5.21 13.51
N GLU A 63 12.95 5.05 12.67
CA GLU A 63 13.89 6.16 12.39
C GLU A 63 13.23 7.38 11.71
N TYR A 64 12.28 7.14 10.79
CA TYR A 64 11.64 8.18 9.97
C TYR A 64 10.11 8.23 10.17
N HIS A 65 9.52 9.42 10.04
CA HIS A 65 8.06 9.65 10.08
C HIS A 65 7.39 9.22 11.40
N LYS A 66 8.06 9.45 12.53
CA LYS A 66 7.60 9.08 13.87
C LYS A 66 6.25 9.72 14.21
N GLY A 67 5.28 8.92 14.63
CA GLY A 67 3.97 9.40 15.07
C GLY A 67 3.04 9.86 13.94
N GLU A 68 3.49 9.80 12.68
CA GLU A 68 2.68 10.16 11.52
C GLU A 68 1.64 9.07 11.21
N VAL A 69 0.53 9.49 10.59
CA VAL A 69 -0.46 8.58 10.03
C VAL A 69 0.05 8.09 8.69
N SER A 70 0.16 6.78 8.52
CA SER A 70 0.65 6.17 7.29
C SER A 70 -0.09 4.89 6.94
N PHE A 71 0.11 4.44 5.71
CA PHE A 71 -0.16 3.07 5.32
C PHE A 71 0.91 2.12 5.89
N PRO A 72 0.57 0.85 6.19
CA PRO A 72 1.56 -0.16 6.55
C PRO A 72 2.55 -0.37 5.41
N GLY A 73 3.82 -0.60 5.77
CA GLY A 73 4.90 -0.69 4.81
C GLY A 73 6.23 -0.17 5.33
N GLY A 74 7.27 -0.37 4.53
CA GLY A 74 8.64 -0.12 4.96
C GLY A 74 9.65 -0.27 3.84
N VAL A 75 10.91 -0.31 4.24
CA VAL A 75 12.08 -0.35 3.35
C VAL A 75 12.14 -1.72 2.65
N VAL A 76 12.52 -1.72 1.37
CA VAL A 76 12.81 -2.95 0.64
C VAL A 76 14.05 -3.63 1.24
N ASP A 77 13.92 -4.90 1.60
CA ASP A 77 15.00 -5.74 2.11
C ASP A 77 15.58 -6.60 0.97
N GLU A 78 16.88 -6.92 1.03
CA GLU A 78 17.55 -7.77 0.02
C GLU A 78 16.94 -9.17 -0.08
N ARG A 79 16.25 -9.62 0.96
CA ARG A 79 15.55 -10.91 1.02
C ARG A 79 14.19 -10.89 0.34
N ASP A 80 13.63 -9.71 0.06
CA ASP A 80 12.33 -9.58 -0.57
C ASP A 80 12.40 -10.00 -2.05
N CYS A 81 11.52 -10.92 -2.46
CA CYS A 81 11.52 -11.40 -3.85
C CYS A 81 11.13 -10.32 -4.86
N ASN A 82 10.32 -9.35 -4.44
CA ASN A 82 9.89 -8.19 -5.22
C ASN A 82 9.23 -7.15 -4.29
N LEU A 83 8.82 -6.01 -4.88
CA LEU A 83 8.19 -4.90 -4.15
C LEU A 83 6.86 -5.26 -3.49
N GLU A 84 6.09 -6.20 -4.05
CA GLU A 84 4.85 -6.68 -3.45
C GLU A 84 5.13 -7.49 -2.17
N SER A 85 6.15 -8.35 -2.21
CA SER A 85 6.62 -9.10 -1.04
C SER A 85 7.05 -8.17 0.09
N THR A 86 7.74 -7.06 -0.21
CA THR A 86 8.07 -6.04 0.80
C THR A 86 6.82 -5.47 1.46
N ALA A 87 5.80 -5.06 0.69
CA ALA A 87 4.57 -4.49 1.25
C ALA A 87 3.84 -5.49 2.16
N LYS A 88 3.78 -6.76 1.75
CA LYS A 88 3.14 -7.85 2.52
C LYS A 88 3.90 -8.17 3.81
N ARG A 89 5.21 -8.35 3.73
CA ARG A 89 6.08 -8.62 4.89
C ARG A 89 5.96 -7.51 5.93
N GLU A 90 6.11 -6.26 5.52
CA GLU A 90 6.02 -5.10 6.42
C GLU A 90 4.62 -4.98 7.04
N THR A 91 3.56 -5.24 6.28
CA THR A 91 2.19 -5.27 6.82
C THR A 91 2.03 -6.35 7.89
N PHE A 92 2.62 -7.54 7.68
CA PHE A 92 2.64 -8.58 8.70
C PHE A 92 3.42 -8.15 9.95
N GLU A 93 4.62 -7.58 9.78
CA GLU A 93 5.47 -7.14 10.89
C GLU A 93 4.81 -6.02 11.72
N GLU A 94 4.16 -5.06 11.08
CA GLU A 94 3.59 -3.88 11.75
C GLU A 94 2.22 -4.13 12.37
N ILE A 95 1.35 -4.92 11.72
CA ILE A 95 -0.05 -5.11 12.15
C ILE A 95 -0.53 -6.56 12.16
N GLY A 96 0.31 -7.53 11.82
CA GLY A 96 0.02 -8.97 11.98
C GLY A 96 -0.91 -9.57 10.93
N VAL A 97 -1.24 -8.85 9.85
CA VAL A 97 -2.04 -9.40 8.75
C VAL A 97 -1.17 -10.34 7.94
N ARG A 98 -1.59 -11.60 7.80
CA ARG A 98 -0.78 -12.61 7.11
C ARG A 98 -0.81 -12.40 5.61
N GLU A 99 0.28 -12.78 4.94
CA GLU A 99 0.41 -12.61 3.49
C GLU A 99 -0.68 -13.36 2.71
N GLU A 100 -1.11 -14.54 3.19
CA GLU A 100 -2.18 -15.33 2.58
C GLU A 100 -3.56 -14.67 2.66
N ASP A 101 -3.75 -13.72 3.57
CA ASP A 101 -5.00 -12.97 3.74
C ASP A 101 -5.04 -11.71 2.85
N ILE A 102 -3.95 -11.42 2.13
CA ILE A 102 -3.80 -10.23 1.28
C ILE A 102 -3.93 -10.61 -0.20
N GLU A 103 -4.98 -10.12 -0.84
CA GLU A 103 -5.11 -10.11 -2.30
C GLU A 103 -4.73 -8.75 -2.87
N ILE A 104 -3.71 -8.71 -3.71
CA ILE A 104 -3.32 -7.49 -4.43
C ILE A 104 -4.24 -7.26 -5.61
N LEU A 105 -4.86 -6.09 -5.65
CA LEU A 105 -5.71 -5.63 -6.75
C LEU A 105 -4.90 -4.93 -7.84
N GLY A 106 -3.77 -4.33 -7.46
CA GLY A 106 -2.77 -3.82 -8.39
C GLY A 106 -1.89 -2.74 -7.76
N GLN A 107 -1.10 -2.07 -8.59
CA GLN A 107 -0.10 -1.11 -8.13
C GLN A 107 -0.42 0.32 -8.61
N LEU A 108 -0.15 1.30 -7.75
CA LEU A 108 -0.25 2.71 -8.05
C LEU A 108 1.09 3.27 -8.56
N ASP A 109 1.07 4.55 -8.94
CA ASP A 109 2.24 5.29 -9.41
C ASP A 109 3.20 5.43 -8.24
N ASP A 110 4.49 5.35 -8.53
CA ASP A 110 5.51 5.59 -7.53
C ASP A 110 5.42 7.05 -7.05
N MET A 111 5.73 7.26 -5.77
CA MET A 111 5.77 8.59 -5.16
C MET A 111 7.10 8.83 -4.49
N THR A 112 7.61 10.06 -4.51
CA THR A 112 8.81 10.43 -3.76
C THR A 112 8.46 11.16 -2.48
N THR A 113 9.20 10.89 -1.41
CA THR A 113 9.21 11.74 -0.22
C THR A 113 10.35 12.74 -0.33
N ILE A 114 10.03 14.04 -0.26
CA ILE A 114 11.01 15.11 -0.51
C ILE A 114 12.03 15.19 0.64
N THR A 115 11.56 15.05 1.88
CA THR A 115 12.38 15.25 3.09
C THR A 115 13.22 14.03 3.43
N SER A 116 12.65 12.83 3.32
CA SER A 116 13.29 11.56 3.69
C SER A 116 13.95 10.82 2.52
N ARG A 117 13.77 11.28 1.28
CA ARG A 117 14.33 10.67 0.06
C ARG A 117 13.99 9.19 -0.10
N PHE A 118 12.70 8.89 -0.03
CA PHE A 118 12.18 7.57 -0.41
C PHE A 118 11.54 7.62 -1.78
N ILE A 119 11.65 6.53 -2.53
CA ILE A 119 10.69 6.17 -3.58
C ILE A 119 9.75 5.13 -2.95
N VAL A 120 8.46 5.43 -2.99
CA VAL A 120 7.41 4.63 -2.38
C VAL A 120 6.61 3.96 -3.49
N HIS A 121 6.50 2.64 -3.41
CA HIS A 121 5.78 1.78 -4.33
C HIS A 121 4.46 1.32 -3.68
N PRO A 122 3.31 1.92 -4.04
CA PRO A 122 2.05 1.66 -3.35
C PRO A 122 1.26 0.54 -4.02
N PHE A 123 0.82 -0.43 -3.23
CA PHE A 123 -0.05 -1.52 -3.65
C PHE A 123 -1.43 -1.38 -2.99
N VAL A 124 -2.48 -1.78 -3.70
CA VAL A 124 -3.86 -1.83 -3.18
C VAL A 124 -4.28 -3.27 -2.96
#